data_AF-A0A8J8D8R4-F1
#
_entry.id   AF-A0A8J8D8R4-F1
#
_cell.length_a   1.000
_cell.length_b   1.000
_cell.length_c   1.000
_cell.angle_alpha   90.00
_cell.angle_beta   90.00
_cell.angle_gamma   90.00
#
_symmetry.space_group_name_H-M   'P 1'
#
loop_
_entity.id
_entity.type
_entity.pdbx_description
1 polymer ?
#
loop_
_entity_poly.entity_id
_entity_poly.type
_entity_poly.pdbx_seq_one_letter_code
_entity_poly.pdbx_strand_id
1 'polypeptide(L)'
;MTLKLNPEARAIHRSIQGEVKKRLVLPESARFLDSFEPVSDREEILRRQVYLRENLSKIRPEIRDHLSRVKPIKFRRDFLHDRILVVDEDELEKAEGLNLCEVTTSIEEAEGYPLVLSTVGYGIDVELTPSQVAPELYVMPLWENRETLEALAKIGELTGRESVAGKILDALSSLEDIMEKRKLLENLEETIAEKERELNEKISEKLEKFSLTLSGKELLDFLGELKAGNYEAIFRHFGEVEGEILDLINDAENELAERLGVTMELFSREELYPVSVPPERVEMLRQELEGELKVELYLRSREMLEKIRSFLPKMREELERVYELDFLQAVKGFTEGFTFPEIWDGGIAFINGRHLFIEKPQPVSYVVGDKPEGFDVPDSGAPEDERVVILTG
;
A
#
# COMPACT_ATOMS: atom_id res chain seq x y z
N MET A 1 -9.56 1.98 -39.87
CA MET A 1 -8.50 2.36 -40.83
C MET A 1 -7.72 3.51 -40.22
N THR A 2 -6.40 3.39 -40.05
CA THR A 2 -5.57 4.46 -39.49
C THR A 2 -5.44 5.61 -40.48
N LEU A 3 -5.77 6.82 -40.04
CA LEU A 3 -5.75 8.01 -40.90
C LEU A 3 -4.32 8.33 -41.36
N LYS A 4 -4.10 8.56 -42.66
CA LYS A 4 -2.79 8.97 -43.18
C LYS A 4 -2.57 10.47 -42.93
N LEU A 5 -1.88 10.79 -41.84
CA LEU A 5 -1.46 12.16 -41.51
C LEU A 5 -0.21 12.57 -42.30
N ASN A 6 -0.14 13.83 -42.72
CA ASN A 6 1.09 14.44 -43.24
C ASN A 6 2.12 14.67 -42.10
N PRO A 7 3.41 14.96 -42.40
CA PRO A 7 4.44 15.10 -41.37
C PRO A 7 4.14 16.19 -40.33
N GLU A 8 3.57 17.32 -40.75
CA GLU A 8 3.23 18.45 -39.88
C GLU A 8 2.09 18.10 -38.91
N ALA A 9 1.00 17.51 -39.41
CA ALA A 9 -0.11 17.06 -38.58
C ALA A 9 0.34 15.98 -37.58
N ARG A 10 1.26 15.08 -37.95
CA ARG A 10 1.87 14.13 -37.02
C ARG A 10 2.73 14.81 -35.96
N ALA A 11 3.43 15.89 -36.31
CA ALA A 11 4.22 16.66 -35.35
C ALA A 11 3.30 17.36 -34.35
N ILE A 12 2.26 18.04 -34.82
CA ILE A 12 1.25 18.70 -33.97
C ILE A 12 0.56 17.69 -33.04
N HIS A 13 0.09 16.57 -33.59
CA HIS A 13 -0.55 15.52 -32.79
C HIS A 13 0.37 14.99 -31.67
N ARG A 14 1.64 14.71 -32.00
CA ARG A 14 2.64 14.29 -30.99
C ARG A 14 2.89 15.36 -29.93
N SER A 15 2.94 16.63 -30.31
CA SER A 15 3.08 17.74 -29.36
C SER A 15 1.87 17.85 -28.43
N ILE A 16 0.64 17.70 -28.95
CA ILE A 16 -0.58 17.67 -28.14
C ILE A 16 -0.54 16.49 -27.15
N GLN A 17 -0.24 15.29 -27.63
CA GLN A 17 -0.10 14.11 -26.77
C GLN A 17 0.98 14.34 -25.70
N GLY A 18 2.11 14.96 -26.06
CA GLY A 18 3.17 15.30 -25.12
C GLY A 18 2.71 16.25 -24.02
N GLU A 19 1.93 17.28 -24.36
CA GLU A 19 1.37 18.21 -23.38
C GLU A 19 0.36 17.56 -22.43
N VAL A 20 -0.50 16.68 -22.94
CA VAL A 20 -1.42 15.94 -22.07
C VAL A 20 -0.67 14.93 -21.20
N LYS A 21 0.31 14.19 -21.74
CA LYS A 21 1.13 13.23 -20.98
C LYS A 21 1.87 13.89 -19.81
N LYS A 22 2.39 15.11 -19.98
CA LYS A 22 3.04 15.88 -18.90
C LYS A 22 2.10 16.21 -17.73
N ARG A 23 0.79 16.21 -17.96
CA ARG A 23 -0.24 16.55 -16.97
C ARG A 23 -0.82 15.33 -16.26
N LEU A 24 -0.62 14.12 -16.80
CA LEU A 24 -1.03 12.88 -16.16
C LEU A 24 -0.29 12.69 -14.83
N VAL A 25 -1.01 12.20 -13.83
CA VAL A 25 -0.44 11.83 -12.54
C VAL A 25 -0.05 10.35 -12.54
N LEU A 26 -0.83 9.51 -13.21
CA LEU A 26 -0.65 8.06 -13.24
C LEU A 26 -0.09 7.64 -14.62
N PRO A 27 1.06 6.94 -14.69
CA PRO A 27 1.65 6.51 -15.95
C PRO A 27 0.73 5.63 -16.80
N GLU A 28 -0.04 4.76 -16.17
CA GLU A 28 -0.96 3.82 -16.82
C GLU A 28 -2.10 4.52 -17.56
N SER A 29 -2.46 5.74 -17.16
CA SER A 29 -3.48 6.56 -17.82
C SER A 29 -3.11 6.92 -19.26
N ALA A 30 -1.82 6.85 -19.62
CA ALA A 30 -1.36 7.16 -20.96
C ALA A 30 -2.01 6.29 -22.04
N ARG A 31 -2.44 5.06 -21.72
CA ARG A 31 -3.13 4.16 -22.67
C ARG A 31 -4.46 4.74 -23.19
N PHE A 32 -5.10 5.64 -22.42
CA PHE A 32 -6.31 6.30 -22.88
C PHE A 32 -6.01 7.30 -24.00
N LEU A 33 -4.82 7.89 -24.05
CA LEU A 33 -4.43 8.79 -25.16
C LEU A 33 -4.38 8.06 -26.50
N ASP A 34 -4.02 6.78 -26.49
CA ASP A 34 -3.96 5.95 -27.69
C ASP A 34 -5.37 5.68 -28.24
N SER A 35 -6.41 5.71 -27.39
CA SER A 35 -7.80 5.58 -27.83
C SER A 35 -8.35 6.83 -28.55
N PHE A 36 -7.66 7.97 -28.44
CA PHE A 36 -8.04 9.25 -29.06
C PHE A 36 -7.20 9.61 -30.31
N GLU A 37 -6.66 8.60 -31.01
CA GLU A 37 -5.97 8.83 -32.30
C GLU A 37 -6.88 9.51 -33.34
N PRO A 38 -6.33 10.32 -34.27
CA PRO A 38 -7.13 11.01 -35.29
C PRO A 38 -7.91 10.04 -36.19
N VAL A 39 -9.20 10.33 -36.37
CA VAL A 39 -10.15 9.56 -37.19
C VAL A 39 -10.84 10.45 -38.22
N SER A 40 -11.28 9.87 -39.35
CA SER A 40 -12.06 10.56 -40.39
C SER A 40 -13.56 10.35 -40.26
N ASP A 41 -13.98 9.39 -39.45
CA ASP A 41 -15.38 9.05 -39.32
C ASP A 41 -16.13 10.11 -38.50
N ARG A 42 -17.18 10.69 -39.10
CA ARG A 42 -17.95 11.78 -38.49
C ARG A 42 -18.67 11.33 -37.23
N GLU A 43 -19.23 10.12 -37.24
CA GLU A 43 -19.96 9.57 -36.10
C GLU A 43 -19.02 9.34 -34.90
N GLU A 44 -17.84 8.78 -35.14
CA GLU A 44 -16.77 8.62 -34.15
C GLU A 44 -16.34 9.96 -33.54
N ILE A 45 -16.12 10.99 -34.37
CA ILE A 45 -15.74 12.33 -33.89
C ILE A 45 -16.82 12.90 -32.96
N LEU A 46 -18.08 12.86 -33.38
CA LEU A 46 -19.20 13.36 -32.58
C LEU A 46 -19.36 12.57 -31.28
N ARG A 47 -19.21 11.24 -31.32
CA ARG A 47 -19.26 10.38 -30.13
C ARG A 47 -18.18 10.78 -29.11
N ARG A 48 -16.94 11.01 -29.56
CA ARG A 48 -15.84 11.45 -28.70
C ARG A 48 -16.07 12.84 -28.13
N GLN A 49 -16.61 13.77 -28.92
CA GLN A 49 -16.97 15.10 -28.43
C GLN A 49 -18.03 15.04 -27.32
N VAL A 50 -19.09 14.24 -27.50
CA VAL A 50 -20.13 14.04 -26.49
C VAL A 50 -19.52 13.47 -25.21
N TYR A 51 -18.72 12.40 -25.33
CA TYR A 51 -18.03 11.78 -24.20
C TYR A 51 -17.17 12.80 -23.42
N LEU A 52 -16.33 13.59 -24.10
CA LEU A 52 -15.49 14.58 -23.42
C LEU A 52 -16.32 15.70 -22.81
N ARG A 53 -17.34 16.22 -23.52
CA ARG A 53 -18.20 17.31 -23.01
C ARG A 53 -18.91 16.90 -21.72
N GLU A 54 -19.45 15.69 -21.68
CA GLU A 54 -20.15 15.16 -20.51
C GLU A 54 -19.19 14.90 -19.35
N ASN A 55 -18.02 14.31 -19.60
CA ASN A 55 -17.14 13.87 -18.53
C ASN A 55 -16.21 14.98 -17.99
N LEU A 56 -15.69 15.88 -18.84
CA LEU A 56 -14.84 17.00 -18.40
C LEU A 56 -15.61 17.97 -17.48
N SER A 57 -16.93 18.10 -17.68
CA SER A 57 -17.80 18.90 -16.81
C SER A 57 -17.89 18.39 -15.37
N LYS A 58 -17.70 17.07 -15.18
CA LYS A 58 -17.80 16.39 -13.87
C LYS A 58 -16.49 16.38 -13.08
N ILE A 59 -15.35 16.67 -13.74
CA ILE A 59 -14.04 16.69 -13.08
C ILE A 59 -13.92 17.90 -12.16
N ARG A 60 -13.65 17.66 -10.88
CA ARG A 60 -13.40 18.71 -9.89
C ARG A 60 -11.89 18.86 -9.61
N PRO A 61 -11.38 20.06 -9.30
CA PRO A 61 -9.95 20.28 -9.03
C PRO A 61 -9.38 19.40 -7.90
N GLU A 62 -10.18 19.15 -6.86
CA GLU A 62 -9.80 18.40 -5.65
C GLU A 62 -9.47 16.92 -5.94
N ILE A 63 -9.97 16.37 -7.06
CA ILE A 63 -9.69 14.99 -7.46
C ILE A 63 -8.18 14.77 -7.68
N ARG A 64 -7.46 15.79 -8.14
CA ARG A 64 -6.02 15.70 -8.45
C ARG A 64 -5.19 15.23 -7.25
N ASP A 65 -5.49 15.74 -6.06
CA ASP A 65 -4.71 15.45 -4.86
C ASP A 65 -4.85 13.98 -4.47
N HIS A 66 -6.05 13.42 -4.64
CA HIS A 66 -6.31 12.01 -4.38
C HIS A 66 -5.71 11.10 -5.47
N LEU A 67 -5.75 11.50 -6.74
CA LEU A 67 -5.12 10.73 -7.83
C LEU A 67 -3.62 10.48 -7.59
N SER A 68 -2.91 11.45 -7.01
CA SER A 68 -1.47 11.31 -6.74
C SER A 68 -1.10 10.26 -5.68
N ARG A 69 -2.08 9.83 -4.87
CA ARG A 69 -1.90 8.80 -3.84
C ARG A 69 -2.26 7.39 -4.32
N VAL A 70 -2.85 7.28 -5.51
CA VAL A 70 -3.23 6.00 -6.08
C VAL A 70 -2.00 5.33 -6.68
N LYS A 71 -1.66 4.14 -6.18
CA LYS A 71 -0.56 3.31 -6.69
C LYS A 71 -1.12 1.98 -7.21
N PRO A 72 -0.48 1.35 -8.22
CA PRO A 72 -0.89 0.03 -8.66
C PRO A 72 -0.74 -1.02 -7.55
N ILE A 73 -1.83 -1.73 -7.24
CA ILE A 73 -1.81 -2.83 -6.27
C ILE A 73 -1.36 -4.10 -6.99
N LYS A 74 -0.19 -4.63 -6.60
CA LYS A 74 0.40 -5.83 -7.21
C LYS A 74 0.20 -7.03 -6.31
N PHE A 75 -0.67 -7.94 -6.73
CA PHE A 75 -0.81 -9.25 -6.11
C PHE A 75 0.31 -10.16 -6.61
N ARG A 76 1.17 -10.61 -5.70
CA ARG A 76 2.28 -11.52 -6.01
C ARG A 76 1.85 -12.96 -5.78
N ARG A 77 2.48 -13.87 -6.52
CA ARG A 77 2.47 -15.30 -6.23
C ARG A 77 3.87 -15.60 -5.72
N ASP A 78 4.01 -15.56 -4.41
CA ASP A 78 5.24 -15.88 -3.73
C ASP A 78 5.11 -17.26 -3.11
N PHE A 79 6.18 -18.04 -3.13
CA PHE A 79 6.25 -19.32 -2.45
C PHE A 79 6.52 -19.09 -0.97
N LEU A 80 5.77 -19.77 -0.11
CA LEU A 80 5.77 -19.58 1.32
C LEU A 80 6.42 -20.80 1.98
N HIS A 81 7.55 -20.55 2.64
CA HIS A 81 8.36 -21.57 3.31
C HIS A 81 7.94 -21.81 4.77
N ASP A 82 6.96 -21.04 5.26
CA ASP A 82 6.49 -21.10 6.63
C ASP A 82 5.39 -22.15 6.86
N ARG A 83 5.01 -22.89 5.82
CA ARG A 83 3.91 -23.85 5.88
C ARG A 83 4.14 -25.06 5.00
N ILE A 84 3.41 -26.11 5.35
CA ILE A 84 3.34 -27.35 4.59
C ILE A 84 1.88 -27.74 4.38
N LEU A 85 1.58 -28.30 3.21
CA LEU A 85 0.26 -28.77 2.82
C LEU A 85 0.25 -30.30 2.72
N VAL A 86 -0.49 -30.96 3.60
CA VAL A 86 -0.64 -32.41 3.67
C VAL A 86 -1.87 -32.86 2.88
N VAL A 87 -1.66 -33.67 1.85
CA VAL A 87 -2.70 -34.11 0.91
C VAL A 87 -2.65 -35.63 0.70
N ASP A 88 -3.73 -36.19 0.16
CA ASP A 88 -3.72 -37.57 -0.34
C ASP A 88 -2.89 -37.68 -1.65
N GLU A 89 -2.44 -38.90 -1.97
CA GLU A 89 -1.61 -39.17 -3.17
C GLU A 89 -2.28 -38.75 -4.47
N ASP A 90 -3.61 -38.83 -4.56
CA ASP A 90 -4.38 -38.44 -5.75
C ASP A 90 -4.49 -36.92 -5.94
N GLU A 91 -4.26 -36.15 -4.88
CA GLU A 91 -4.29 -34.69 -4.89
C GLU A 91 -2.91 -34.03 -5.02
N LEU A 92 -1.83 -34.81 -4.90
CA LEU A 92 -0.44 -34.33 -4.87
C LEU A 92 -0.08 -33.46 -6.08
N GLU A 93 -0.28 -33.94 -7.31
CA GLU A 93 0.06 -33.18 -8.53
C GLU A 93 -0.69 -31.84 -8.60
N LYS A 94 -1.95 -31.83 -8.16
CA LYS A 94 -2.79 -30.62 -8.16
C LYS A 94 -2.31 -29.61 -7.11
N ALA A 95 -1.93 -30.09 -5.92
CA ALA A 95 -1.43 -29.28 -4.83
C ALA A 95 -0.06 -28.67 -5.17
N GLU A 96 0.89 -29.47 -5.69
CA GLU A 96 2.19 -28.98 -6.17
C GLU A 96 2.02 -27.97 -7.32
N GLY A 97 1.05 -28.20 -8.20
CA GLY A 97 0.70 -27.29 -9.28
C GLY A 97 0.24 -25.90 -8.84
N LEU A 98 -0.17 -25.71 -7.58
CA LEU A 98 -0.45 -24.39 -7.02
C LEU A 98 0.83 -23.56 -6.83
N ASN A 99 1.96 -24.23 -6.54
CA ASN A 99 3.27 -23.63 -6.30
C ASN A 99 3.24 -22.50 -5.27
N LEU A 100 2.64 -22.76 -4.11
CA LEU A 100 2.45 -21.79 -3.02
C LEU A 100 3.22 -22.13 -1.76
N CYS A 101 3.46 -23.42 -1.50
CA CYS A 101 4.18 -23.92 -0.34
C CYS A 101 4.65 -25.34 -0.61
N GLU A 102 5.38 -25.92 0.35
CA GLU A 102 5.75 -27.32 0.30
C GLU A 102 4.52 -28.21 0.47
N VAL A 103 4.52 -29.36 -0.21
CA VAL A 103 3.41 -30.31 -0.25
C VAL A 103 3.96 -31.69 0.08
N THR A 104 3.26 -32.41 0.95
CA THR A 104 3.63 -33.79 1.31
C THR A 104 2.39 -34.67 1.42
N THR A 105 2.60 -35.98 1.32
CA THR A 105 1.63 -37.02 1.65
C THR A 105 1.91 -37.65 3.02
N SER A 106 3.07 -37.34 3.62
CA SER A 106 3.51 -37.86 4.91
C SER A 106 3.27 -36.85 6.03
N ILE A 107 2.53 -37.27 7.05
CA ILE A 107 2.27 -36.46 8.25
C ILE A 107 3.58 -36.18 9.03
N GLU A 108 4.53 -37.12 9.02
CA GLU A 108 5.79 -37.00 9.76
C GLU A 108 6.66 -35.86 9.21
N GLU A 109 6.58 -35.59 7.90
CA GLU A 109 7.32 -34.50 7.25
C GLU A 109 6.77 -33.11 7.60
N ALA A 110 5.56 -33.05 8.16
CA ALA A 110 4.97 -31.80 8.61
C ALA A 110 5.44 -31.35 10.00
N GLU A 111 6.18 -32.19 10.74
CA GLU A 111 6.73 -31.83 12.04
C GLU A 111 7.75 -30.70 11.92
N GLY A 112 7.54 -29.61 12.68
CA GLY A 112 8.42 -28.44 12.72
C GLY A 112 7.95 -27.25 11.88
N TYR A 113 6.91 -27.38 11.05
CA TYR A 113 6.29 -26.24 10.40
C TYR A 113 5.35 -25.51 11.36
N PRO A 114 5.39 -24.16 11.41
CA PRO A 114 4.46 -23.40 12.23
C PRO A 114 3.02 -23.48 11.70
N LEU A 115 2.85 -23.67 10.39
CA LEU A 115 1.56 -23.83 9.71
C LEU A 115 1.47 -25.18 9.01
N VAL A 116 0.56 -26.03 9.48
CA VAL A 116 0.23 -27.30 8.83
C VAL A 116 -1.18 -27.22 8.27
N LEU A 117 -1.29 -27.23 6.95
CA LEU A 117 -2.55 -27.21 6.21
C LEU A 117 -2.86 -28.60 5.69
N SER A 118 -4.13 -28.97 5.55
CA SER A 118 -4.49 -30.30 5.06
C SER A 118 -5.83 -30.40 4.36
N THR A 119 -5.94 -31.36 3.44
CA THR A 119 -7.21 -31.82 2.86
C THR A 119 -7.75 -33.10 3.50
N VAL A 120 -6.94 -33.75 4.36
CA VAL A 120 -7.18 -35.08 4.94
C VAL A 120 -7.47 -35.05 6.45
N GLY A 121 -7.65 -33.87 7.03
CA GLY A 121 -8.01 -33.70 8.45
C GLY A 121 -6.83 -33.58 9.42
N TYR A 122 -5.61 -33.30 8.94
CA TYR A 122 -4.43 -33.12 9.79
C TYR A 122 -3.98 -31.66 9.88
N GLY A 123 -4.16 -31.02 11.05
CA GLY A 123 -3.88 -29.59 11.19
C GLY A 123 -5.07 -28.73 10.77
N ILE A 124 -4.85 -27.72 9.92
CA ILE A 124 -5.90 -26.80 9.47
C ILE A 124 -6.51 -27.28 8.15
N ASP A 125 -7.81 -27.57 8.17
CA ASP A 125 -8.56 -27.99 6.97
C ASP A 125 -8.67 -26.87 5.94
N VAL A 126 -8.26 -27.18 4.72
CA VAL A 126 -8.27 -26.28 3.56
C VAL A 126 -8.77 -26.97 2.30
N GLU A 127 -9.38 -26.19 1.41
CA GLU A 127 -9.60 -26.63 0.04
C GLU A 127 -8.37 -26.31 -0.82
N LEU A 128 -8.11 -27.11 -1.85
CA LEU A 128 -7.00 -26.89 -2.81
C LEU A 128 -7.26 -25.70 -3.73
N THR A 129 -7.24 -24.51 -3.15
CA THR A 129 -7.37 -23.22 -3.82
C THR A 129 -6.36 -22.23 -3.27
N PRO A 130 -5.80 -21.33 -4.11
CA PRO A 130 -4.85 -20.33 -3.63
C PRO A 130 -5.37 -19.44 -2.49
N SER A 131 -6.67 -19.14 -2.49
CA SER A 131 -7.32 -18.33 -1.44
C SER A 131 -7.40 -19.01 -0.08
N GLN A 132 -7.35 -20.35 -0.02
CA GLN A 132 -7.39 -21.10 1.23
C GLN A 132 -5.98 -21.49 1.70
N VAL A 133 -5.07 -21.76 0.76
CA VAL A 133 -3.67 -22.13 1.06
C VAL A 133 -2.82 -20.91 1.43
N ALA A 134 -3.02 -19.77 0.76
CA ALA A 134 -2.23 -18.56 0.95
C ALA A 134 -3.10 -17.28 0.89
N PRO A 135 -4.08 -17.12 1.81
CA PRO A 135 -4.98 -15.96 1.82
C PRO A 135 -4.23 -14.62 1.96
N GLU A 136 -3.14 -14.58 2.71
CA GLU A 136 -2.31 -13.40 2.94
C GLU A 136 -1.71 -12.82 1.65
N LEU A 137 -1.50 -13.62 0.59
CA LEU A 137 -1.08 -13.11 -0.72
C LEU A 137 -2.14 -12.21 -1.39
N TYR A 138 -3.38 -12.27 -0.95
CA TYR A 138 -4.46 -11.37 -1.37
C TYR A 138 -4.64 -10.21 -0.40
N VAL A 139 -4.43 -10.45 0.89
CA VAL A 139 -4.74 -9.48 1.95
C VAL A 139 -3.58 -8.51 2.17
N MET A 140 -2.34 -8.98 2.21
CA MET A 140 -1.17 -8.15 2.46
C MET A 140 -0.96 -7.05 1.42
N PRO A 141 -1.11 -7.31 0.10
CA PRO A 141 -1.02 -6.22 -0.89
C PRO A 141 -2.07 -5.12 -0.67
N LEU A 142 -3.25 -5.45 -0.14
CA LEU A 142 -4.27 -4.46 0.18
C LEU A 142 -3.90 -3.66 1.43
N TRP A 143 -3.37 -4.35 2.45
CA TRP A 143 -2.85 -3.72 3.66
C TRP A 143 -1.70 -2.75 3.36
N GLU A 144 -0.72 -3.16 2.57
CA GLU A 144 0.42 -2.32 2.17
C GLU A 144 -0.02 -1.10 1.34
N ASN A 145 -1.18 -1.18 0.67
CA ASN A 145 -1.73 -0.13 -0.18
C ASN A 145 -2.98 0.54 0.44
N ARG A 146 -3.08 0.61 1.78
CA ARG A 146 -4.16 1.32 2.49
C ARG A 146 -4.36 2.76 1.99
N GLU A 147 -3.28 3.49 1.79
CA GLU A 147 -3.32 4.87 1.27
C GLU A 147 -4.03 4.95 -0.10
N THR A 148 -3.81 3.96 -0.97
CA THR A 148 -4.50 3.87 -2.26
C THR A 148 -5.98 3.59 -2.06
N LEU A 149 -6.36 2.67 -1.17
CA LEU A 149 -7.77 2.38 -0.88
C LEU A 149 -8.49 3.61 -0.32
N GLU A 150 -7.84 4.38 0.54
CA GLU A 150 -8.38 5.64 1.08
C GLU A 150 -8.59 6.67 -0.03
N ALA A 151 -7.63 6.81 -0.94
CA ALA A 151 -7.74 7.68 -2.10
C ALA A 151 -8.89 7.25 -3.02
N LEU A 152 -9.05 5.96 -3.29
CA LEU A 152 -10.16 5.42 -4.07
C LEU A 152 -11.52 5.73 -3.43
N ALA A 153 -11.64 5.53 -2.12
CA ALA A 153 -12.87 5.83 -1.39
C ALA A 153 -13.24 7.33 -1.51
N LYS A 154 -12.25 8.22 -1.35
CA LYS A 154 -12.46 9.67 -1.51
C LYS A 154 -12.79 10.09 -2.93
N ILE A 155 -12.18 9.48 -3.94
CA ILE A 155 -12.54 9.72 -5.35
C ILE A 155 -13.99 9.27 -5.62
N GLY A 156 -14.41 8.14 -5.05
CA GLY A 156 -15.81 7.67 -5.09
C GLY A 156 -16.78 8.71 -4.53
N GLU A 157 -16.52 9.21 -3.31
CA GLU A 157 -17.32 10.26 -2.67
C GLU A 157 -17.43 11.54 -3.54
N LEU A 158 -16.30 12.03 -4.07
CA LEU A 158 -16.25 13.24 -4.90
C LEU A 158 -16.98 13.09 -6.24
N THR A 159 -17.02 11.87 -6.78
CA THR A 159 -17.69 11.55 -8.04
C THR A 159 -19.14 11.10 -7.85
N GLY A 160 -19.62 11.02 -6.60
CA GLY A 160 -20.97 10.57 -6.26
C GLY A 160 -21.21 9.08 -6.53
N ARG A 161 -20.14 8.28 -6.52
CA ARG A 161 -20.17 6.83 -6.75
C ARG A 161 -19.84 6.10 -5.46
N GLU A 162 -20.57 5.02 -5.16
CA GLU A 162 -20.20 4.13 -4.06
C GLU A 162 -18.87 3.45 -4.39
N SER A 163 -17.91 3.50 -3.47
CA SER A 163 -16.61 2.83 -3.61
C SER A 163 -16.57 1.59 -2.72
N VAL A 164 -16.11 0.47 -3.28
CA VAL A 164 -15.85 -0.76 -2.51
C VAL A 164 -14.58 -0.67 -1.67
N ALA A 165 -13.68 0.27 -1.96
CA ALA A 165 -12.43 0.45 -1.23
C ALA A 165 -12.67 0.75 0.26
N GLY A 166 -13.71 1.52 0.59
CA GLY A 166 -14.11 1.76 1.99
C GLY A 166 -14.47 0.47 2.73
N LYS A 167 -15.25 -0.42 2.10
CA LYS A 167 -15.62 -1.73 2.69
C LYS A 167 -14.41 -2.65 2.89
N ILE A 168 -13.42 -2.56 2.00
CA ILE A 168 -12.17 -3.31 2.13
C ILE A 168 -11.35 -2.74 3.30
N LEU A 169 -11.25 -1.41 3.43
CA LEU A 169 -10.59 -0.76 4.57
C LEU A 169 -11.22 -1.15 5.91
N ASP A 170 -12.55 -1.15 5.99
CA ASP A 170 -13.27 -1.55 7.20
C ASP A 170 -12.99 -3.02 7.58
N ALA A 171 -12.82 -3.90 6.59
CA ALA A 171 -12.42 -5.28 6.85
C ALA A 171 -10.95 -5.37 7.30
N LEU A 172 -10.07 -4.55 6.70
CA LEU A 172 -8.63 -4.53 6.99
C LEU A 172 -8.32 -4.10 8.43
N SER A 173 -9.14 -3.28 9.07
CA SER A 173 -8.92 -2.84 10.47
C SER A 173 -8.72 -4.01 11.44
N SER A 174 -9.33 -5.16 11.14
CA SER A 174 -9.18 -6.38 11.93
C SER A 174 -7.77 -7.02 11.91
N LEU A 175 -6.84 -6.48 11.13
CA LEU A 175 -5.42 -6.83 11.12
C LEU A 175 -4.53 -5.84 11.87
N GLU A 176 -5.06 -4.71 12.37
CA GLU A 176 -4.25 -3.69 13.05
C GLU A 176 -3.44 -4.29 14.20
N ASP A 177 -4.11 -5.04 15.09
CA ASP A 177 -3.46 -5.72 16.22
C ASP A 177 -2.33 -6.67 15.78
N ILE A 178 -2.55 -7.46 14.72
CA ILE A 178 -1.56 -8.42 14.20
C ILE A 178 -0.35 -7.68 13.62
N MET A 179 -0.60 -6.57 12.91
CA MET A 179 0.46 -5.78 12.31
C MET A 179 1.25 -4.97 13.35
N GLU A 180 0.62 -4.58 14.45
CA GLU A 180 1.30 -4.03 15.62
C GLU A 180 2.20 -5.07 16.29
N LYS A 181 1.70 -6.30 16.54
CA LYS A 181 2.52 -7.41 17.06
C LYS A 181 3.72 -7.69 16.15
N ARG A 182 3.52 -7.72 14.84
CA ARG A 182 4.61 -7.87 13.86
C ARG A 182 5.68 -6.80 14.02
N LYS A 183 5.27 -5.54 14.17
CA LYS A 183 6.20 -4.43 14.38
C LYS A 183 6.94 -4.54 15.71
N LEU A 184 6.28 -5.00 16.77
CA LEU A 184 6.94 -5.26 18.06
C LEU A 184 8.00 -6.35 17.92
N LEU A 185 7.69 -7.45 17.21
CA LEU A 185 8.61 -8.54 16.94
C LEU A 185 9.84 -8.11 16.13
N GLU A 186 9.65 -7.24 15.12
CA GLU A 186 10.75 -6.63 14.36
C GLU A 186 11.71 -5.81 15.25
N ASN A 187 11.21 -5.26 16.37
CA ASN A 187 11.99 -4.47 17.34
C ASN A 187 12.22 -5.22 18.67
N LEU A 188 12.13 -6.56 18.67
CA LEU A 188 12.19 -7.37 19.89
C LEU A 188 13.52 -7.20 20.63
N GLU A 189 14.66 -7.26 19.93
CA GLU A 189 15.99 -7.11 20.53
C GLU A 189 16.17 -5.75 21.19
N GLU A 190 15.72 -4.68 20.51
CA GLU A 190 15.79 -3.32 21.05
C GLU A 190 14.93 -3.20 22.32
N THR A 191 13.72 -3.75 22.28
CA THR A 191 12.80 -3.75 23.43
C THR A 191 13.40 -4.49 24.63
N ILE A 192 14.02 -5.65 24.40
CA ILE A 192 14.67 -6.43 25.46
C ILE A 192 15.90 -5.69 26.01
N ALA A 193 16.74 -5.13 25.14
CA ALA A 193 17.93 -4.40 25.56
C ALA A 193 17.61 -3.12 26.35
N GLU A 194 16.54 -2.41 25.97
CA GLU A 194 16.02 -1.29 26.75
C GLU A 194 15.56 -1.73 28.14
N LYS A 195 14.82 -2.85 28.22
CA LYS A 195 14.32 -3.37 29.50
C LYS A 195 15.46 -3.88 30.39
N GLU A 196 16.46 -4.53 29.82
CA GLU A 196 17.67 -4.97 30.53
C GLU A 196 18.41 -3.78 31.15
N ARG A 197 18.55 -2.67 30.41
CA ARG A 197 19.17 -1.44 30.93
C ARG A 197 18.35 -0.83 32.06
N GLU A 198 17.04 -0.69 31.87
CA GLU A 198 16.11 -0.15 32.88
C GLU A 198 16.16 -0.98 34.18
N LEU A 199 16.18 -2.31 34.05
CA LEU A 199 16.25 -3.22 35.17
C LEU A 199 17.57 -3.09 35.93
N ASN A 200 18.70 -3.03 35.23
CA ASN A 200 20.01 -2.84 35.85
C ASN A 200 20.13 -1.48 36.56
N GLU A 201 19.57 -0.41 35.98
CA GLU A 201 19.51 0.91 36.64
C GLU A 201 18.69 0.85 37.93
N LYS A 202 17.50 0.22 37.91
CA LYS A 202 16.65 0.03 39.10
C LYS A 202 17.35 -0.79 40.19
N ILE A 203 18.04 -1.86 39.81
CA ILE A 203 18.80 -2.70 40.75
C ILE A 203 19.95 -1.88 41.35
N SER A 204 20.69 -1.12 40.53
CA SER A 204 21.77 -0.24 41.00
C SER A 204 21.26 0.79 42.02
N GLU A 205 20.15 1.48 41.73
CA GLU A 205 19.54 2.43 42.67
C GLU A 205 19.10 1.77 43.99
N LYS A 206 18.58 0.53 43.92
CA LYS A 206 18.20 -0.22 45.11
C LYS A 206 19.42 -0.61 45.95
N LEU A 207 20.49 -1.10 45.32
CA LEU A 207 21.74 -1.43 45.99
C LEU A 207 22.36 -0.20 46.68
N GLU A 208 22.29 0.97 46.05
CA GLU A 208 22.71 2.24 46.65
C GLU A 208 21.87 2.59 47.89
N LYS A 209 20.52 2.52 47.79
CA LYS A 209 19.63 2.79 48.92
C LYS A 209 19.85 1.81 50.07
N PHE A 210 20.06 0.54 49.77
CA PHE A 210 20.35 -0.49 50.77
C PHE A 210 21.68 -0.21 51.49
N SER A 211 22.71 0.21 50.76
CA SER A 211 24.02 0.57 51.36
C SER A 211 23.92 1.69 52.39
N LEU A 212 22.95 2.62 52.24
CA LEU A 212 22.70 3.72 53.18
C LEU A 212 22.01 3.27 54.48
N THR A 213 21.37 2.11 54.49
CA THR A 213 20.65 1.57 55.66
C THR A 213 21.49 0.62 56.53
N LEU A 214 22.67 0.22 56.07
CA LEU A 214 23.55 -0.72 56.76
C LEU A 214 24.29 -0.09 57.95
N SER A 215 24.58 -0.89 58.99
CA SER A 215 25.43 -0.45 60.09
C SER A 215 26.89 -0.28 59.63
N GLY A 216 27.70 0.54 60.32
CA GLY A 216 29.05 0.91 59.85
C GLY A 216 30.03 -0.27 59.65
N LYS A 217 29.76 -1.44 60.25
CA LYS A 217 30.53 -2.67 60.01
C LYS A 217 30.04 -3.41 58.76
N GLU A 218 28.72 -3.58 58.63
CA GLU A 218 28.08 -4.20 57.47
C GLU A 218 28.31 -3.39 56.18
N LEU A 219 28.37 -2.06 56.29
CA LEU A 219 28.65 -1.16 55.18
C LEU A 219 30.08 -1.36 54.65
N LEU A 220 31.06 -1.58 55.52
CA LEU A 220 32.45 -1.85 55.12
C LEU A 220 32.58 -3.22 54.43
N ASP A 221 31.88 -4.23 54.94
CA ASP A 221 31.84 -5.57 54.34
C ASP A 221 31.13 -5.50 52.96
N PHE A 222 29.98 -4.82 52.87
CA PHE A 222 29.24 -4.59 51.63
C PHE A 222 30.05 -3.80 50.59
N LEU A 223 30.70 -2.70 50.96
CA LEU A 223 31.55 -1.91 50.05
C LEU A 223 32.81 -2.69 49.62
N GLY A 224 33.32 -3.56 50.48
CA GLY A 224 34.43 -4.46 50.17
C GLY A 224 34.06 -5.43 49.05
N GLU A 225 32.93 -6.13 49.20
CA GLU A 225 32.40 -7.06 48.20
C GLU A 225 31.96 -6.33 46.91
N LEU A 226 31.37 -5.14 47.03
CA LEU A 226 30.90 -4.35 45.88
C LEU A 226 32.07 -3.82 45.04
N LYS A 227 33.17 -3.38 45.66
CA LYS A 227 34.41 -3.03 44.94
C LYS A 227 35.11 -4.24 44.32
N ALA A 228 34.96 -5.42 44.92
CA ALA A 228 35.49 -6.66 44.38
C ALA A 228 34.63 -7.24 43.24
N GLY A 229 33.42 -6.68 43.01
CA GLY A 229 32.46 -7.20 42.03
C GLY A 229 31.85 -8.54 42.45
N ASN A 230 31.90 -8.88 43.73
CA ASN A 230 31.45 -10.17 44.25
C ASN A 230 30.00 -10.09 44.73
N TYR A 231 29.09 -9.83 43.78
CA TYR A 231 27.68 -9.63 44.06
C TYR A 231 27.01 -10.88 44.68
N GLU A 232 27.49 -12.09 44.35
CA GLU A 232 27.02 -13.32 44.99
C GLU A 232 27.23 -13.33 46.51
N ALA A 233 28.34 -12.79 47.01
CA ALA A 233 28.60 -12.73 48.45
C ALA A 233 27.66 -11.73 49.14
N ILE A 234 27.34 -10.62 48.46
CA ILE A 234 26.35 -9.64 48.91
C ILE A 234 24.97 -10.30 49.02
N PHE A 235 24.52 -10.99 47.97
CA PHE A 235 23.18 -11.61 47.96
C PHE A 235 23.04 -12.75 48.98
N ARG A 236 24.09 -13.57 49.17
CA ARG A 236 24.09 -14.61 50.22
C ARG A 236 24.07 -14.05 51.65
N HIS A 237 24.67 -12.88 51.89
CA HIS A 237 24.65 -12.24 53.22
C HIS A 237 23.38 -11.43 53.47
N PHE A 238 22.70 -10.97 52.42
CA PHE A 238 21.50 -10.12 52.50
C PHE A 238 20.36 -10.68 51.64
N GLY A 239 19.75 -11.79 52.07
CA GLY A 239 18.67 -12.45 51.34
C GLY A 239 17.41 -11.60 51.10
N GLU A 240 17.21 -10.52 51.87
CA GLU A 240 16.14 -9.53 51.60
C GLU A 240 16.39 -8.79 50.27
N VAL A 241 17.66 -8.49 49.95
CA VAL A 241 18.04 -7.83 48.68
C VAL A 241 17.88 -8.78 47.51
N GLU A 242 18.21 -10.05 47.69
CA GLU A 242 17.99 -11.11 46.70
C GLU A 242 16.51 -11.23 46.32
N GLY A 243 15.61 -11.31 47.32
CA GLY A 243 14.17 -11.36 47.08
C GLY A 243 13.64 -10.12 46.35
N GLU A 244 14.09 -8.93 46.76
CA GLU A 244 13.69 -7.67 46.10
C GLU A 244 14.18 -7.55 44.65
N ILE A 245 15.34 -8.11 44.30
CA ILE A 245 15.83 -8.14 42.92
C ILE A 245 15.04 -9.15 42.09
N LEU A 246 14.73 -10.31 42.65
CA LEU A 246 13.87 -11.30 41.99
C LEU A 246 12.48 -10.74 41.70
N ASP A 247 11.91 -9.96 42.62
CA ASP A 247 10.65 -9.25 42.39
C ASP A 247 10.76 -8.25 41.24
N LEU A 248 11.86 -7.48 41.16
CA LEU A 248 12.10 -6.57 40.04
C LEU A 248 12.27 -7.30 38.70
N ILE A 249 12.92 -8.47 38.70
CA ILE A 249 13.02 -9.32 37.51
C ILE A 249 11.63 -9.79 37.09
N ASN A 250 10.83 -10.32 38.03
CA ASN A 250 9.47 -10.78 37.75
C ASN A 250 8.58 -9.65 37.22
N ASP A 251 8.67 -8.45 37.81
CA ASP A 251 7.94 -7.27 37.32
C ASP A 251 8.34 -6.90 35.89
N ALA A 252 9.64 -6.91 35.60
CA ALA A 252 10.15 -6.64 34.25
C ALA A 252 9.68 -7.69 33.23
N GLU A 253 9.63 -8.97 33.61
CA GLU A 253 9.12 -10.06 32.78
C GLU A 253 7.62 -9.98 32.59
N ASN A 254 6.85 -9.62 33.62
CA ASN A 254 5.41 -9.40 33.51
C ASN A 254 5.10 -8.24 32.56
N GLU A 255 5.85 -7.13 32.65
CA GLU A 255 5.70 -6.02 31.71
C GLU A 255 6.02 -6.42 30.26
N LEU A 256 7.08 -7.22 30.05
CA LEU A 256 7.41 -7.76 28.72
C LEU A 256 6.33 -8.74 28.25
N ALA A 257 5.83 -9.59 29.15
CA ALA A 257 4.81 -10.58 28.86
C ALA A 257 3.47 -9.93 28.46
N GLU A 258 3.06 -8.86 29.13
CA GLU A 258 1.87 -8.09 28.76
C GLU A 258 2.02 -7.44 27.38
N ARG A 259 3.21 -6.93 27.05
CA ARG A 259 3.47 -6.29 25.74
C ARG A 259 3.57 -7.29 24.61
N LEU A 260 4.19 -8.44 24.85
CA LEU A 260 4.44 -9.47 23.84
C LEU A 260 3.30 -10.50 23.75
N GLY A 261 2.43 -10.56 24.76
CA GLY A 261 1.31 -11.49 24.83
C GLY A 261 1.70 -12.92 25.24
N VAL A 262 2.94 -13.14 25.69
CA VAL A 262 3.48 -14.46 26.03
C VAL A 262 4.12 -14.40 27.41
N THR A 263 3.86 -15.40 28.26
CA THR A 263 4.50 -15.49 29.59
C THR A 263 5.85 -16.17 29.46
N MET A 264 6.91 -15.54 29.95
CA MET A 264 8.27 -16.05 29.73
C MET A 264 9.26 -15.67 30.81
N GLU A 265 10.24 -16.55 30.95
CA GLU A 265 11.35 -16.46 31.88
C GLU A 265 12.64 -16.06 31.13
N LEU A 266 12.77 -14.79 30.76
CA LEU A 266 13.86 -14.28 29.93
C LEU A 266 15.17 -14.04 30.67
N PHE A 267 15.13 -13.34 31.80
CA PHE A 267 16.35 -12.89 32.47
C PHE A 267 17.05 -14.05 33.21
N SER A 268 18.38 -14.02 33.24
CA SER A 268 19.14 -15.00 34.02
C SER A 268 18.85 -14.84 35.51
N ARG A 269 18.58 -15.95 36.22
CA ARG A 269 18.54 -15.99 37.69
C ARG A 269 19.87 -16.45 38.31
N GLU A 270 20.84 -16.85 37.48
CA GLU A 270 22.16 -17.27 37.93
C GLU A 270 23.03 -16.06 38.30
N GLU A 271 22.92 -14.98 37.53
CA GLU A 271 23.60 -13.70 37.76
C GLU A 271 22.57 -12.61 38.04
N LEU A 272 22.35 -12.31 39.33
CA LEU A 272 21.36 -11.32 39.77
C LEU A 272 21.79 -9.87 39.53
N TYR A 273 23.08 -9.62 39.28
CA TYR A 273 23.59 -8.32 38.86
C TYR A 273 25.01 -8.41 38.25
N PRO A 274 25.25 -7.83 37.06
CA PRO A 274 24.26 -7.24 36.17
C PRO A 274 23.34 -8.32 35.60
N VAL A 275 22.04 -8.02 35.54
CA VAL A 275 21.07 -8.91 34.92
C VAL A 275 21.26 -8.84 33.41
N SER A 276 21.29 -10.00 32.76
CA SER A 276 21.41 -10.13 31.30
C SER A 276 20.43 -11.15 30.75
N VAL A 277 20.10 -11.02 29.47
CA VAL A 277 19.30 -12.01 28.74
C VAL A 277 20.22 -12.88 27.86
N PRO A 278 20.28 -14.20 28.08
CA PRO A 278 21.02 -15.11 27.20
C PRO A 278 20.53 -15.01 25.75
N PRO A 279 21.42 -14.88 24.75
CA PRO A 279 21.02 -14.79 23.33
C PRO A 279 20.14 -15.94 22.87
N GLU A 280 20.37 -17.14 23.39
CA GLU A 280 19.59 -18.34 23.08
C GLU A 280 18.13 -18.19 23.49
N ARG A 281 17.84 -17.51 24.62
CA ARG A 281 16.47 -17.26 25.08
C ARG A 281 15.75 -16.25 24.20
N VAL A 282 16.46 -15.22 23.71
CA VAL A 282 15.92 -14.25 22.77
C VAL A 282 15.54 -14.93 21.45
N GLU A 283 16.40 -15.82 20.95
CA GLU A 283 16.15 -16.53 19.70
C GLU A 283 14.99 -17.54 19.83
N MET A 284 14.92 -18.29 20.93
CA MET A 284 13.77 -19.18 21.20
C MET A 284 12.47 -18.38 21.25
N LEU A 285 12.46 -17.25 21.95
CA LEU A 285 11.31 -16.36 22.02
C LEU A 285 10.90 -15.85 20.64
N ARG A 286 11.86 -15.40 19.84
CA ARG A 286 11.59 -14.93 18.49
C ARG A 286 10.90 -16.02 17.67
N GLN A 287 11.41 -17.24 17.71
CA GLN A 287 10.86 -18.35 16.93
C GLN A 287 9.42 -18.70 17.35
N GLU A 288 9.14 -18.69 18.65
CA GLU A 288 7.79 -18.90 19.20
C GLU A 288 6.83 -17.80 18.74
N LEU A 289 7.19 -16.52 18.94
CA LEU A 289 6.37 -15.37 18.53
C LEU A 289 6.17 -15.31 17.01
N GLU A 290 7.21 -15.61 16.22
CA GLU A 290 7.08 -15.70 14.77
C GLU A 290 6.11 -16.81 14.35
N GLY A 291 6.19 -17.97 15.00
CA GLY A 291 5.30 -19.10 14.74
C GLY A 291 3.84 -18.75 15.02
N GLU A 292 3.56 -18.20 16.21
CA GLU A 292 2.21 -17.74 16.58
C GLU A 292 1.69 -16.66 15.62
N LEU A 293 2.52 -15.67 15.29
CA LEU A 293 2.15 -14.58 14.40
C LEU A 293 1.82 -15.10 12.98
N LYS A 294 2.57 -16.08 12.46
CA LYS A 294 2.30 -16.72 11.17
C LYS A 294 0.93 -17.38 11.17
N VAL A 295 0.60 -18.14 12.21
CA VAL A 295 -0.71 -18.79 12.36
C VAL A 295 -1.84 -17.78 12.48
N GLU A 296 -1.68 -16.77 13.33
CA GLU A 296 -2.67 -15.71 13.55
C GLU A 296 -2.93 -14.93 12.26
N LEU A 297 -1.88 -14.54 11.55
CA LEU A 297 -1.96 -13.83 10.27
C LEU A 297 -2.68 -14.66 9.21
N TYR A 298 -2.37 -15.96 9.10
CA TYR A 298 -3.02 -16.86 8.16
C TYR A 298 -4.53 -16.95 8.44
N LEU A 299 -4.92 -17.25 9.68
CA LEU A 299 -6.33 -17.40 10.07
C LEU A 299 -7.10 -16.11 9.84
N ARG A 300 -6.53 -14.97 10.25
CA ARG A 300 -7.19 -13.67 10.08
C ARG A 300 -7.28 -13.25 8.62
N SER A 301 -6.26 -13.54 7.83
CA SER A 301 -6.28 -13.31 6.38
C SER A 301 -7.35 -14.17 5.71
N ARG A 302 -7.52 -15.43 6.13
CA ARG A 302 -8.57 -16.33 5.62
C ARG A 302 -9.96 -15.76 5.89
N GLU A 303 -10.26 -15.40 7.13
CA GLU A 303 -11.54 -14.78 7.52
C GLU A 303 -11.81 -13.49 6.76
N MET A 304 -10.78 -12.66 6.60
CA MET A 304 -10.90 -11.40 5.88
C MET A 304 -11.17 -11.62 4.41
N LEU A 305 -10.41 -12.51 3.77
CA LEU A 305 -10.53 -12.79 2.35
C LEU A 305 -11.95 -13.22 2.01
N GLU A 306 -12.59 -14.05 2.83
CA GLU A 306 -14.00 -14.41 2.66
C GLU A 306 -14.93 -13.18 2.64
N LYS A 307 -14.68 -12.17 3.47
CA LYS A 307 -15.46 -10.92 3.50
C LYS A 307 -15.22 -10.06 2.26
N ILE A 308 -13.98 -9.99 1.77
CA ILE A 308 -13.59 -9.04 0.72
C ILE A 308 -13.54 -9.62 -0.69
N ARG A 309 -13.55 -10.95 -0.86
CA ARG A 309 -13.37 -11.65 -2.14
C ARG A 309 -14.33 -11.14 -3.23
N SER A 310 -15.59 -10.89 -2.86
CA SER A 310 -16.61 -10.39 -3.77
C SER A 310 -16.38 -8.93 -4.23
N PHE A 311 -15.57 -8.17 -3.49
CA PHE A 311 -15.22 -6.79 -3.80
C PHE A 311 -13.96 -6.66 -4.66
N LEU A 312 -13.08 -7.66 -4.69
CA LEU A 312 -11.82 -7.59 -5.46
C LEU A 312 -12.02 -7.30 -6.96
N PRO A 313 -13.01 -7.90 -7.67
CA PRO A 313 -13.25 -7.55 -9.07
C PRO A 313 -13.72 -6.10 -9.24
N LYS A 314 -14.63 -5.64 -8.37
CA LYS A 314 -15.14 -4.26 -8.38
C LYS A 314 -14.06 -3.24 -8.06
N MET A 315 -13.12 -3.57 -7.17
CA MET A 315 -11.97 -2.74 -6.85
C MET A 315 -11.06 -2.57 -8.08
N ARG A 316 -10.84 -3.63 -8.87
CA ARG A 316 -10.10 -3.53 -10.14
C ARG A 316 -10.81 -2.59 -11.12
N GLU A 317 -12.13 -2.67 -11.22
CA GLU A 317 -12.92 -1.74 -12.04
C GLU A 317 -12.85 -0.28 -11.51
N GLU A 318 -12.74 -0.07 -10.19
CA GLU A 318 -12.51 1.26 -9.61
C GLU A 318 -11.13 1.81 -9.99
N LEU A 319 -10.07 1.01 -9.88
CA LEU A 319 -8.72 1.39 -10.31
C LEU A 319 -8.68 1.76 -11.80
N GLU A 320 -9.33 0.97 -12.64
CA GLU A 320 -9.43 1.24 -14.08
C GLU A 320 -10.14 2.57 -14.38
N ARG A 321 -11.23 2.86 -13.66
CA ARG A 321 -11.94 4.15 -13.75
C ARG A 321 -11.11 5.32 -13.24
N VAL A 322 -10.23 5.10 -12.28
CA VAL A 322 -9.33 6.14 -11.78
C VAL A 322 -8.31 6.55 -12.84
N TYR A 323 -7.78 5.62 -13.62
CA TYR A 323 -6.92 5.95 -14.76
C TYR A 323 -7.67 6.77 -15.83
N GLU A 324 -8.96 6.47 -16.06
CA GLU A 324 -9.81 7.28 -16.95
C GLU A 324 -10.03 8.71 -16.38
N LEU A 325 -10.25 8.83 -15.07
CA LEU A 325 -10.40 10.12 -14.39
C LEU A 325 -9.13 10.97 -14.46
N ASP A 326 -7.95 10.37 -14.26
CA ASP A 326 -6.65 11.04 -14.41
C ASP A 326 -6.45 11.53 -15.85
N PHE A 327 -6.77 10.70 -16.84
CA PHE A 327 -6.78 11.12 -18.24
C PHE A 327 -7.70 12.33 -18.49
N LEU A 328 -8.95 12.27 -18.03
CA LEU A 328 -9.92 13.37 -18.18
C LEU A 328 -9.46 14.64 -17.47
N GLN A 329 -8.82 14.51 -16.30
CA GLN A 329 -8.25 15.63 -15.55
C GLN A 329 -7.10 16.29 -16.32
N ALA A 330 -6.20 15.49 -16.90
CA ALA A 330 -5.09 15.99 -17.71
C ALA A 330 -5.58 16.68 -18.98
N VAL A 331 -6.60 16.11 -19.66
CA VAL A 331 -7.26 16.73 -20.81
C VAL A 331 -7.90 18.05 -20.41
N LYS A 332 -8.68 18.09 -19.31
CA LYS A 332 -9.32 19.32 -18.82
C LYS A 332 -8.31 20.43 -18.59
N GLY A 333 -7.19 20.11 -17.93
CA GLY A 333 -6.12 21.07 -17.66
C GLY A 333 -5.32 21.48 -18.91
N PHE A 334 -5.32 20.68 -19.97
CA PHE A 334 -4.73 21.07 -21.26
C PHE A 334 -5.68 21.95 -22.08
N THR A 335 -6.98 21.64 -22.06
CA THR A 335 -8.02 22.30 -22.87
C THR A 335 -8.70 23.47 -22.16
N GLU A 336 -8.08 24.02 -21.11
CA GLU A 336 -8.63 25.17 -20.41
C GLU A 336 -8.72 26.38 -21.36
N GLY A 337 -9.92 26.96 -21.49
CA GLY A 337 -10.18 28.04 -22.45
C GLY A 337 -10.39 27.59 -23.90
N PHE A 338 -10.45 26.29 -24.18
CA PHE A 338 -10.73 25.77 -25.51
C PHE A 338 -12.24 25.61 -25.71
N THR A 339 -12.68 25.59 -26.97
CA THR A 339 -14.05 25.30 -27.35
C THR A 339 -14.12 23.97 -28.11
N PHE A 340 -15.24 23.27 -27.99
CA PHE A 340 -15.50 22.12 -28.85
C PHE A 340 -15.84 22.61 -30.26
N PRO A 341 -15.21 22.05 -31.32
CA PRO A 341 -15.49 22.48 -32.68
C PRO A 341 -16.85 21.95 -33.16
N GLU A 342 -17.53 22.74 -33.99
CA GLU A 342 -18.73 22.33 -34.70
C GLU A 342 -18.37 21.61 -36.00
N ILE A 343 -19.06 20.50 -36.29
CA ILE A 343 -18.79 19.68 -37.47
C ILE A 343 -19.83 20.00 -38.54
N TRP A 344 -19.38 20.50 -39.68
CA TRP A 344 -20.19 20.85 -40.83
C TRP A 344 -19.46 20.44 -42.12
N ASP A 345 -20.14 20.56 -43.27
CA ASP A 345 -19.65 20.08 -44.56
C ASP A 345 -19.33 21.26 -45.49
N GLY A 346 -18.15 21.28 -46.12
CA GLY A 346 -17.79 22.28 -47.15
C GLY A 346 -16.49 23.05 -46.89
N GLY A 347 -15.95 23.03 -45.66
CA GLY A 347 -14.72 23.74 -45.34
C GLY A 347 -14.27 23.62 -43.89
N ILE A 348 -13.28 24.43 -43.52
CA ILE A 348 -12.76 24.59 -42.15
C ILE A 348 -12.71 26.07 -41.83
N ALA A 349 -13.21 26.44 -40.66
CA ALA A 349 -13.28 27.82 -40.22
C ALA A 349 -12.79 27.94 -38.77
N PHE A 350 -11.99 28.97 -38.48
CA PHE A 350 -11.51 29.30 -37.15
C PHE A 350 -11.89 30.74 -36.82
N ILE A 351 -12.50 30.96 -35.64
CA ILE A 351 -12.79 32.29 -35.11
C ILE A 351 -11.83 32.55 -33.95
N ASN A 352 -11.05 33.63 -34.03
CA ASN A 352 -10.04 33.99 -33.02
C ASN A 352 -9.10 32.82 -32.65
N GLY A 353 -8.74 32.00 -33.65
CA GLY A 353 -7.89 30.83 -33.48
C GLY A 353 -6.50 31.23 -33.00
N ARG A 354 -5.96 30.49 -32.03
CA ARG A 354 -4.65 30.73 -31.45
C ARG A 354 -3.74 29.54 -31.70
N HIS A 355 -2.48 29.81 -32.03
CA HIS A 355 -1.51 28.74 -32.18
C HIS A 355 -1.18 28.12 -30.81
N LEU A 356 -1.32 26.79 -30.68
CA LEU A 356 -1.23 26.06 -29.42
C LEU A 356 0.13 26.16 -28.71
N PHE A 357 1.22 26.31 -29.48
CA PHE A 357 2.59 26.21 -28.96
C PHE A 357 3.42 27.49 -29.08
N ILE A 358 2.83 28.60 -29.53
CA ILE A 358 3.52 29.90 -29.60
C ILE A 358 3.22 30.65 -28.30
N GLU A 359 4.23 31.28 -27.71
CA GLU A 359 4.04 32.13 -26.53
C GLU A 359 3.28 33.41 -26.93
N LYS A 360 2.17 33.72 -26.26
CA LYS A 360 1.29 34.88 -26.53
C LYS A 360 0.89 35.01 -28.02
N PRO A 361 0.21 33.99 -28.59
CA PRO A 361 -0.15 34.00 -30.00
C PRO A 361 -1.20 35.08 -30.27
N GLN A 362 -1.04 35.83 -31.37
CA GLN A 362 -2.10 36.70 -31.88
C GLN A 362 -3.26 35.84 -32.40
N PRO A 363 -4.52 36.15 -32.04
CA PRO A 363 -5.67 35.42 -32.53
C PRO A 363 -5.92 35.73 -34.00
N VAL A 364 -6.13 34.69 -34.81
CA VAL A 364 -6.40 34.82 -36.25
C VAL A 364 -7.72 34.14 -36.58
N SER A 365 -8.58 34.83 -37.31
CA SER A 365 -9.82 34.25 -37.85
C SER A 365 -9.64 33.98 -39.33
N TYR A 366 -9.92 32.75 -39.78
CA TYR A 366 -9.80 32.39 -41.19
C TYR A 366 -10.74 31.25 -41.60
N VAL A 367 -11.06 31.19 -42.90
CA VAL A 367 -11.89 30.16 -43.51
C VAL A 367 -11.14 29.54 -44.69
N VAL A 368 -11.26 28.22 -44.87
CA VAL A 368 -10.76 27.46 -46.01
C VAL A 368 -11.93 26.64 -46.58
N GLY A 369 -12.29 26.88 -47.84
CA GLY A 369 -13.48 26.28 -48.47
C GLY A 369 -14.72 27.14 -48.29
N ASP A 370 -15.89 26.49 -48.14
CA ASP A 370 -17.15 27.21 -47.95
C ASP A 370 -17.18 27.94 -46.59
N LYS A 371 -18.03 28.96 -46.46
CA LYS A 371 -18.25 29.68 -45.20
C LYS A 371 -19.46 29.10 -44.46
N PRO A 372 -19.35 28.73 -43.17
CA PRO A 372 -20.51 28.27 -42.41
C PRO A 372 -21.51 29.41 -42.18
N GLU A 373 -22.81 29.07 -42.16
CA GLU A 373 -23.89 30.03 -41.87
C GLU A 373 -23.69 30.65 -40.47
N GLY A 374 -23.67 31.99 -40.38
CA GLY A 374 -23.47 32.72 -39.11
C GLY A 374 -22.01 33.02 -38.74
N PHE A 375 -21.05 32.78 -39.63
CA PHE A 375 -19.65 33.18 -39.42
C PHE A 375 -19.48 34.70 -39.63
N ASP A 376 -19.85 35.51 -38.64
CA ASP A 376 -19.69 36.97 -38.70
C ASP A 376 -18.52 37.42 -37.82
N VAL A 377 -17.40 37.78 -38.46
CA VAL A 377 -16.28 38.42 -37.77
C VAL A 377 -16.43 39.94 -37.93
N PRO A 378 -16.43 40.72 -36.84
CA PRO A 378 -16.47 42.18 -36.91
C PRO A 378 -15.36 42.70 -37.85
N ASP A 379 -15.70 43.66 -38.70
CA ASP A 379 -14.79 44.28 -39.70
C ASP A 379 -14.26 43.37 -40.82
N SER A 380 -14.78 42.13 -40.93
CA SER A 380 -14.45 41.25 -42.05
C SER A 380 -15.39 41.49 -43.24
N GLY A 381 -14.84 41.83 -44.40
CA GLY A 381 -15.60 41.85 -45.65
C GLY A 381 -16.17 40.47 -45.94
N ALA A 382 -17.35 40.39 -46.58
CA ALA A 382 -17.90 39.12 -47.03
C ALA A 382 -16.90 38.47 -48.01
N PRO A 383 -16.35 37.28 -47.70
CA PRO A 383 -15.39 36.63 -48.58
C PRO A 383 -16.11 36.22 -49.89
N GLU A 384 -15.67 36.76 -51.03
CA GLU A 384 -16.13 36.35 -52.36
C GLU A 384 -15.29 35.17 -52.84
N ASP A 385 -15.85 33.95 -52.91
CA ASP A 385 -15.31 32.74 -53.58
C ASP A 385 -13.80 32.40 -53.42
N GLU A 386 -13.12 32.97 -52.42
CA GLU A 386 -11.71 32.76 -52.14
C GLU A 386 -11.52 31.47 -51.33
N ARG A 387 -10.63 30.58 -51.80
CA ARG A 387 -10.40 29.27 -51.15
C ARG A 387 -9.76 29.36 -49.77
N VAL A 388 -9.15 30.50 -49.42
CA VAL A 388 -8.60 30.81 -48.08
C VAL A 388 -8.77 32.30 -47.81
N VAL A 389 -9.49 32.69 -46.76
CA VAL A 389 -9.64 34.10 -46.37
C VAL A 389 -9.20 34.31 -44.94
N ILE A 390 -8.24 35.21 -44.72
CA ILE A 390 -7.81 35.68 -43.38
C ILE A 390 -8.62 36.93 -43.07
N LEU A 391 -9.45 36.87 -42.04
CA LEU A 391 -10.48 37.86 -41.75
C LEU A 391 -10.03 38.85 -40.65
N THR A 392 -9.08 38.46 -39.79
CA THR A 392 -8.47 39.33 -38.75
C THR A 392 -7.04 38.90 -38.41
N GLY A 393 -6.20 39.85 -37.98
CA GLY A 393 -4.85 39.63 -37.42
C GLY A 393 -4.44 40.71 -36.42
#